data_AF-A0A2S2NU39-F1
#
_entry.id   AF-A0A2S2NU39-F1
#
_cell.length_a   1.000
_cell.length_b   1.000
_cell.length_c   1.000
_cell.angle_alpha   90.00
_cell.angle_beta   90.00
_cell.angle_gamma   90.00
#
_symmetry.space_group_name_H-M   'P 1'
#
loop_
_entity.id
_entity.type
_entity.pdbx_description
1 polymer ?
#
loop_
_entity_poly.entity_id
_entity_poly.type
_entity_poly.pdbx_seq_one_letter_code
_entity_poly.pdbx_strand_id
1 'polypeptide(L)'
;MHHFSTNKISPQNTDLMVYVNTKFVYIENFLKNTITSLYNELIRKQCEIERTQLLFKLSLATYSQDEFAYAMGQGPGNIAIKSGEIIYLIKCKPVDVQYAQQNACYNELPVTLIKHTLWHQKQIFYKIMAPKLIAMNTSLWHSVLTQNGMVLHQLSGK
;
A
#
# COMPACT_ATOMS: atom_id res chain seq x y z
N MET A 1 17.33 -39.37 8.65
CA MET A 1 18.64 -39.63 8.00
C MET A 1 18.43 -40.66 6.90
N HIS A 2 18.42 -40.25 5.63
CA HIS A 2 18.34 -41.20 4.51
C HIS A 2 19.74 -41.73 4.22
N HIS A 3 19.98 -43.00 4.55
CA HIS A 3 21.25 -43.69 4.32
C HIS A 3 21.33 -44.09 2.84
N PHE A 4 22.24 -43.49 2.08
CA PHE A 4 22.50 -43.91 0.70
C PHE A 4 23.30 -45.20 0.72
N SER A 5 22.66 -46.33 0.46
CA SER A 5 23.33 -47.61 0.21
C SER A 5 23.92 -47.60 -1.21
N THR A 6 25.21 -47.90 -1.33
CA THR A 6 25.87 -48.02 -2.63
C THR A 6 25.75 -49.46 -3.11
N ASN A 7 24.97 -49.66 -4.17
CA ASN A 7 24.92 -50.96 -4.85
C ASN A 7 26.18 -51.09 -5.73
N LYS A 8 26.92 -52.19 -5.59
CA LYS A 8 28.10 -52.48 -6.42
C LYS A 8 27.64 -52.87 -7.84
N ILE A 9 27.96 -52.02 -8.81
CA ILE A 9 27.63 -52.24 -10.23
C ILE A 9 28.77 -53.06 -10.85
N SER A 10 28.46 -54.20 -11.47
CA SER A 10 29.44 -55.00 -12.20
C SER A 10 29.85 -54.27 -13.49
N PRO A 11 31.15 -54.00 -13.72
CA PRO A 11 31.63 -53.10 -14.77
C PRO A 11 31.51 -53.67 -16.19
N GLN A 12 30.96 -54.87 -16.38
CA GLN A 12 31.08 -55.57 -17.66
C GLN A 12 30.29 -54.93 -18.81
N ASN A 13 29.24 -54.13 -18.54
CA ASN A 13 28.36 -53.55 -19.58
C ASN A 13 27.96 -52.08 -19.36
N THR A 14 28.57 -51.35 -18.43
CA THR A 14 28.23 -49.93 -18.15
C THR A 14 29.39 -49.03 -18.52
N ASP A 15 29.22 -48.28 -19.61
CA ASP A 15 30.09 -47.17 -19.96
C ASP A 15 29.95 -46.07 -18.89
N LEU A 16 31.07 -45.77 -18.22
CA LEU A 16 31.15 -44.77 -17.16
C LEU A 16 30.71 -43.38 -17.64
N MET A 17 31.05 -43.02 -18.88
CA MET A 17 30.68 -41.73 -19.47
C MET A 17 29.17 -41.63 -19.66
N VAL A 18 28.53 -42.72 -20.12
CA VAL A 18 27.07 -42.78 -20.27
C VAL A 18 26.37 -42.72 -18.90
N TYR A 19 26.89 -43.40 -17.88
CA TYR A 19 26.33 -43.34 -16.52
C TYR A 19 26.43 -41.95 -15.89
N VAL A 20 27.56 -41.26 -16.05
CA VAL A 20 27.74 -39.90 -15.52
C VAL A 20 26.82 -38.91 -16.26
N ASN A 21 26.73 -39.01 -17.59
CA ASN A 21 25.89 -38.12 -18.39
C ASN A 21 24.40 -38.29 -18.06
N THR A 22 23.92 -39.53 -17.93
CA THR A 22 22.51 -39.80 -17.56
C THR A 22 22.18 -39.26 -16.18
N LYS A 23 23.12 -39.34 -15.22
CA LYS A 23 22.94 -38.77 -13.89
C LYS A 23 22.93 -37.25 -13.88
N PHE A 24 23.75 -36.62 -14.72
CA PHE A 24 23.73 -35.15 -14.90
C PHE A 24 22.38 -34.67 -15.44
N VAL A 25 21.87 -35.32 -16.50
CA VAL A 25 20.55 -35.03 -17.07
C VAL A 25 19.43 -35.24 -16.05
N TYR A 26 19.51 -36.31 -15.25
CA TYR A 26 18.52 -36.55 -14.18
C TYR A 26 18.49 -35.41 -13.15
N ILE A 27 19.67 -34.97 -12.70
CA ILE A 27 19.78 -33.86 -11.74
C ILE A 27 19.24 -32.57 -12.34
N GLU A 28 19.60 -32.27 -13.59
CA GLU A 28 19.10 -31.07 -14.28
C GLU A 28 17.58 -31.07 -14.38
N ASN A 29 16.98 -32.18 -14.80
CA ASN A 29 15.53 -32.28 -14.93
C ASN A 29 14.83 -32.22 -13.57
N PHE A 30 15.40 -32.86 -12.54
CA PHE A 30 14.90 -32.78 -11.17
C PHE A 30 14.92 -31.34 -10.64
N LEU A 31 16.03 -30.62 -10.83
CA LEU A 31 16.16 -29.22 -10.41
C LEU A 31 15.18 -28.34 -11.19
N LYS A 32 15.10 -28.51 -12.51
CA LYS A 32 14.15 -27.77 -13.35
C LYS A 32 12.72 -27.94 -12.88
N ASN A 33 12.29 -29.18 -12.61
CA ASN A 33 10.94 -29.46 -12.14
C ASN A 33 10.68 -28.88 -10.75
N THR A 34 11.64 -29.01 -9.83
CA THR A 34 11.52 -28.48 -8.47
C THR A 34 11.41 -26.94 -8.48
N ILE A 35 12.30 -26.27 -9.23
CA ILE A 35 12.29 -24.80 -9.36
C ILE A 35 10.98 -24.34 -9.99
N THR A 36 10.53 -25.00 -11.06
CA THR A 36 9.28 -24.64 -11.75
C THR A 36 8.07 -24.81 -10.83
N SER A 37 8.02 -25.91 -10.07
CA SER A 37 6.95 -26.15 -9.10
C SER A 37 6.92 -25.08 -8.02
N LEU A 38 8.07 -24.79 -7.40
CA LEU A 38 8.19 -23.76 -6.36
C LEU A 38 7.83 -22.37 -6.89
N TYR A 39 8.29 -22.03 -8.09
CA TYR A 39 7.94 -20.77 -8.73
C TYR A 39 6.42 -20.62 -8.89
N ASN A 40 5.75 -21.64 -9.40
CA ASN A 40 4.29 -21.62 -9.59
C ASN A 40 3.54 -21.51 -8.25
N GLU A 41 4.02 -22.19 -7.21
CA GLU A 41 3.45 -22.09 -5.87
C GLU A 41 3.59 -20.69 -5.27
N LEU A 42 4.76 -20.06 -5.43
CA LEU A 42 5.00 -18.70 -4.97
C LEU A 42 4.09 -17.69 -5.66
N ILE A 43 3.93 -17.78 -6.97
CA ILE A 43 3.02 -16.90 -7.73
C ILE A 43 1.57 -17.09 -7.25
N ARG A 44 1.14 -18.33 -7.03
CA ARG A 44 -0.20 -18.61 -6.49
C ARG A 44 -0.38 -17.98 -5.11
N LYS A 45 0.60 -18.12 -4.22
CA LYS A 45 0.54 -17.56 -2.87
C LYS A 45 0.55 -16.03 -2.86
N GLN A 46 1.32 -15.41 -3.75
CA GLN A 46 1.29 -13.96 -3.93
C GLN A 46 -0.12 -13.47 -4.31
N CYS A 47 -0.75 -14.13 -5.29
CA CYS A 47 -2.12 -13.81 -5.72
C CYS A 47 -3.14 -13.98 -4.58
N GLU A 48 -3.02 -15.05 -3.77
CA GLU A 48 -3.88 -15.26 -2.60
C GLU A 48 -3.75 -14.11 -1.58
N ILE A 49 -2.52 -13.68 -1.29
CA ILE A 49 -2.27 -12.57 -0.37
C ILE A 49 -2.84 -11.27 -0.93
N GLU A 50 -2.57 -10.96 -2.20
CA GLU A 50 -3.10 -9.76 -2.85
C GLU A 50 -4.63 -9.74 -2.82
N ARG A 51 -5.27 -10.88 -3.07
CA ARG A 51 -6.74 -11.01 -2.97
C ARG A 51 -7.24 -10.67 -1.56
N THR A 52 -6.60 -11.19 -0.52
CA THR A 52 -6.99 -10.88 0.87
C THR A 52 -6.77 -9.42 1.22
N GLN A 53 -5.69 -8.80 0.74
CA GLN A 53 -5.44 -7.37 0.90
C GLN A 53 -6.50 -6.53 0.19
N LEU A 54 -6.90 -6.91 -1.03
CA LEU A 54 -7.96 -6.22 -1.77
C LEU A 54 -9.30 -6.31 -1.02
N LEU A 55 -9.66 -7.48 -0.48
CA LEU A 55 -10.88 -7.64 0.32
C LEU A 55 -10.85 -6.79 1.59
N PHE A 56 -9.71 -6.71 2.28
CA PHE A 56 -9.53 -5.83 3.43
C PHE A 56 -9.69 -4.35 3.05
N LYS A 57 -9.11 -3.90 1.92
CA LYS A 57 -9.33 -2.53 1.44
C LYS A 57 -10.81 -2.29 1.13
N LEU A 58 -11.50 -3.23 0.49
CA LEU A 58 -12.93 -3.10 0.18
C LEU A 58 -13.80 -3.04 1.44
N SER A 59 -13.45 -3.76 2.51
CA SER A 59 -14.18 -3.66 3.79
C SER A 59 -13.99 -2.29 4.44
N LEU A 60 -12.78 -1.70 4.36
CA LEU A 60 -12.55 -0.31 4.78
C LEU A 60 -13.45 0.66 4.04
N ALA A 61 -13.71 0.45 2.76
CA ALA A 61 -14.54 1.34 1.95
C ALA A 61 -16.00 1.44 2.44
N THR A 62 -16.48 0.44 3.20
CA THR A 62 -17.79 0.47 3.85
C THR A 62 -17.77 1.22 5.18
N TYR A 63 -16.64 1.17 5.91
CA TYR A 63 -16.49 1.78 7.23
C TYR A 63 -15.99 3.23 7.18
N SER A 64 -14.93 3.48 6.39
CA SER A 64 -14.25 4.76 6.26
C SER A 64 -13.75 4.96 4.82
N GLN A 65 -14.43 5.83 4.08
CA GLN A 65 -14.07 6.18 2.70
C GLN A 65 -12.71 6.88 2.63
N ASP A 66 -12.39 7.67 3.65
CA ASP A 66 -11.14 8.39 3.82
C ASP A 66 -9.92 7.45 3.89
N GLU A 67 -10.00 6.43 4.76
CA GLU A 67 -8.93 5.43 4.90
C GLU A 67 -8.80 4.56 3.65
N PHE A 68 -9.93 4.22 3.03
CA PHE A 68 -9.93 3.53 1.74
C PHE A 68 -9.24 4.35 0.66
N ALA A 69 -9.54 5.65 0.58
CA ALA A 69 -8.93 6.55 -0.40
C ALA A 69 -7.42 6.66 -0.21
N TYR A 70 -6.97 6.73 1.04
CA TYR A 70 -5.54 6.72 1.38
C TYR A 70 -4.87 5.39 0.98
N ALA A 71 -5.49 4.26 1.32
CA ALA A 71 -4.95 2.92 1.08
C ALA A 71 -4.98 2.50 -0.40
N MET A 72 -5.95 2.98 -1.18
CA MET A 72 -6.06 2.75 -2.62
C MET A 72 -5.26 3.76 -3.44
N GLY A 73 -5.27 5.03 -3.02
CA GLY A 73 -4.55 6.13 -3.65
C GLY A 73 -3.06 6.20 -3.34
N GLN A 74 -2.54 5.23 -2.56
CA GLN A 74 -1.13 5.11 -2.16
C GLN A 74 -0.57 6.37 -1.48
N GLY A 75 -1.41 7.08 -0.72
CA GLY A 75 -1.01 8.30 -0.03
C GLY A 75 -2.11 9.35 0.08
N PRO A 76 -1.79 10.50 0.70
CA PRO A 76 -2.72 11.61 0.86
C PRO A 76 -3.04 12.28 -0.49
N GLY A 77 -4.13 13.04 -0.52
CA GLY A 77 -4.54 13.80 -1.71
C GLY A 77 -5.50 13.07 -2.64
N ASN A 78 -6.00 11.91 -2.23
CA ASN A 78 -7.14 11.25 -2.84
C ASN A 78 -8.29 11.19 -1.84
N ILE A 79 -9.51 11.25 -2.36
CA ILE A 79 -10.72 10.97 -1.59
C ILE A 79 -11.52 9.88 -2.28
N ALA A 80 -12.43 9.24 -1.54
CA ALA A 80 -13.33 8.27 -2.08
C ALA A 80 -14.78 8.71 -1.85
N ILE A 81 -15.63 8.54 -2.86
CA ILE A 81 -17.07 8.81 -2.76
C ILE A 81 -17.81 7.54 -3.20
N LYS A 82 -18.62 6.98 -2.31
CA LYS A 82 -19.46 5.81 -2.61
C LYS A 82 -20.76 6.25 -3.27
N SER A 83 -21.10 5.65 -4.41
CA SER A 83 -22.39 5.79 -5.09
C SER A 83 -22.92 4.40 -5.44
N GLY A 84 -23.88 3.93 -4.65
CA GLY A 84 -24.37 2.54 -4.74
C GLY A 84 -23.26 1.53 -4.47
N GLU A 85 -22.99 0.67 -5.44
CA GLU A 85 -21.93 -0.36 -5.40
C GLU A 85 -20.58 0.15 -5.91
N ILE A 86 -20.53 1.33 -6.50
CA ILE A 86 -19.31 1.92 -7.09
C ILE A 86 -18.69 2.90 -6.10
N ILE A 87 -17.36 2.90 -6.02
CA ILE A 87 -16.61 3.86 -5.22
C ILE A 87 -15.68 4.65 -6.13
N TYR A 88 -15.94 5.94 -6.24
CA TYR A 88 -15.14 6.86 -7.04
C TYR A 88 -13.93 7.30 -6.24
N LEU A 89 -12.72 6.98 -6.73
CA LEU A 89 -11.48 7.51 -6.20
C LEU A 89 -11.11 8.78 -6.97
N ILE A 90 -11.05 9.92 -6.28
CA ILE A 90 -10.84 11.23 -6.90
C ILE A 90 -9.57 11.84 -6.33
N LYS A 91 -8.65 12.25 -7.22
CA LYS A 91 -7.44 12.97 -6.85
C LYS A 91 -7.75 14.45 -6.68
N CYS A 92 -7.44 14.98 -5.50
CA CYS A 92 -7.72 16.36 -5.13
C CYS A 92 -6.53 17.27 -5.48
N LYS A 93 -6.77 18.58 -5.65
CA LYS A 93 -5.72 19.56 -5.97
C LYS A 93 -5.25 20.28 -4.72
N PRO A 94 -3.94 20.40 -4.47
CA PRO A 94 -3.45 21.13 -3.30
C PRO A 94 -3.85 22.60 -3.31
N VAL A 95 -4.17 23.14 -2.14
CA VAL A 95 -4.58 24.51 -1.86
C VAL A 95 -3.94 24.93 -0.54
N ASP A 96 -3.45 26.17 -0.52
CA ASP A 96 -2.85 26.77 0.66
C ASP A 96 -3.92 27.31 1.61
N VAL A 97 -3.74 27.01 2.89
CA VAL A 97 -4.66 27.43 3.97
C VAL A 97 -3.92 28.11 5.09
N GLN A 98 -4.63 28.98 5.81
CA GLN A 98 -4.16 29.59 7.05
C GLN A 98 -4.97 29.09 8.23
N TYR A 99 -4.32 29.01 9.39
CA TYR A 99 -5.00 28.68 10.63
C TYR A 99 -5.91 29.84 11.06
N ALA A 100 -7.16 29.51 11.40
CA ALA A 100 -8.12 30.50 11.88
C ALA A 100 -8.20 30.44 13.41
N GLN A 101 -7.70 31.46 14.10
CA GLN A 101 -7.84 31.52 15.55
C GLN A 101 -9.31 31.75 15.91
N GLN A 102 -9.87 30.84 16.71
CA GLN A 102 -11.23 30.92 17.20
C GLN A 102 -11.28 30.95 18.72
N ASN A 103 -12.31 31.61 19.26
CA ASN A 103 -12.56 31.72 20.69
C ASN A 103 -13.37 30.53 21.25
N ALA A 104 -13.86 29.65 20.38
CA ALA A 104 -14.63 28.46 20.74
C ALA A 104 -13.89 27.18 20.34
N CYS A 105 -14.09 26.11 21.12
CA CYS A 105 -13.51 24.80 20.86
C CYS A 105 -14.34 24.04 19.82
N TYR A 106 -13.68 23.50 18.79
CA TYR A 106 -14.30 22.66 17.76
C TYR A 106 -13.60 21.30 17.70
N ASN A 107 -14.33 20.28 17.22
CA ASN A 107 -13.79 18.93 17.04
C ASN A 107 -12.78 18.83 15.88
N GLU A 108 -12.77 19.82 15.00
CA GLU A 108 -11.93 19.87 13.81
C GLU A 108 -11.17 21.20 13.75
N LEU A 109 -10.03 21.20 13.07
CA LEU A 109 -9.17 22.37 12.99
C LEU A 109 -9.80 23.41 12.06
N PRO A 110 -10.08 24.62 12.55
CA PRO A 110 -10.62 25.66 11.69
C PRO A 110 -9.51 26.29 10.84
N VAL A 111 -9.72 26.30 9.52
CA VAL A 111 -8.80 26.91 8.57
C VAL A 111 -9.53 27.87 7.64
N THR A 112 -8.82 28.91 7.21
CA THR A 112 -9.24 29.86 6.19
C THR A 112 -8.54 29.56 4.88
N LEU A 113 -9.32 29.39 3.82
CA LEU A 113 -8.81 29.24 2.46
C LEU A 113 -8.33 30.59 1.93
N ILE A 114 -7.10 30.64 1.44
CA ILE A 114 -6.60 31.80 0.70
C ILE A 114 -7.07 31.66 -0.76
N LYS A 115 -8.07 32.45 -1.17
CA LYS A 115 -8.45 32.56 -2.59
C LYS A 115 -8.07 33.93 -3.13
N HIS A 116 -7.53 33.97 -4.35
CA HIS A 116 -7.17 35.22 -5.04
C HIS A 116 -8.37 35.98 -5.64
N THR A 117 -9.57 35.40 -5.71
CA THR A 117 -10.75 36.08 -6.26
C THR A 117 -12.05 35.70 -5.54
N LEU A 118 -12.70 36.75 -5.01
CA LEU A 118 -14.14 36.96 -4.79
C LEU A 118 -14.85 36.25 -3.60
N TRP A 119 -15.05 37.05 -2.55
CA TRP A 119 -16.24 37.21 -1.66
C TRP A 119 -16.93 36.03 -0.98
N HIS A 120 -16.42 34.81 -1.05
CA HIS A 120 -16.88 33.71 -0.20
C HIS A 120 -15.75 33.19 0.68
N GLN A 121 -15.59 33.82 1.86
CA GLN A 121 -14.77 33.28 2.93
C GLN A 121 -15.52 32.10 3.55
N LYS A 122 -15.36 30.92 2.96
CA LYS A 122 -15.98 29.69 3.45
C LYS A 122 -15.06 29.10 4.50
N GLN A 123 -15.50 29.12 5.75
CA GLN A 123 -14.84 28.37 6.81
C GLN A 123 -15.12 26.90 6.56
N ILE A 124 -14.06 26.13 6.31
CA ILE A 124 -14.15 24.69 6.14
C ILE A 124 -13.48 24.06 7.34
N PHE A 125 -14.21 23.19 8.02
CA PHE A 125 -13.68 22.32 9.05
C PHE A 125 -13.05 21.13 8.34
N TYR A 126 -11.75 20.91 8.57
CA TYR A 126 -11.07 19.73 8.05
C TYR A 126 -10.81 18.76 9.20
N LYS A 127 -11.25 17.52 8.99
CA LYS A 127 -10.78 16.38 9.75
C LYS A 127 -9.30 16.17 9.40
N ILE A 128 -8.41 16.41 10.36
CA ILE A 128 -6.99 16.13 10.18
C ILE A 128 -6.87 14.61 9.98
N MET A 129 -6.66 14.18 8.74
CA MET A 129 -6.27 12.80 8.42
C MET A 129 -4.78 12.67 8.75
N ALA A 130 -4.44 12.79 10.04
CA ALA A 130 -3.08 12.73 10.50
C ALA A 130 -2.59 11.27 10.39
N PRO A 131 -1.52 10.99 9.64
CA PRO A 131 -0.74 9.80 9.93
C PRO A 131 -0.08 10.06 11.30
N LYS A 132 -0.52 9.34 12.34
CA LYS A 132 0.16 9.22 13.64
C LYS A 132 0.80 10.51 14.18
N LEU A 133 0.01 11.42 14.73
CA LEU A 133 0.49 12.36 15.76
C LEU A 133 0.04 11.85 17.13
N ILE A 134 0.52 10.66 17.50
CA ILE A 134 0.50 10.21 18.89
C ILE A 134 1.85 10.63 19.48
N ALA A 135 1.77 11.54 20.45
CA ALA A 135 2.83 11.95 21.37
C ALA A 135 4.05 12.67 20.74
N MET A 136 3.91 13.97 20.48
CA MET A 136 5.07 14.87 20.46
C MET A 136 4.79 16.13 21.28
N ASN A 137 5.77 16.46 22.12
CA ASN A 137 5.76 17.48 23.17
C ASN A 137 5.37 18.87 22.62
N THR A 138 4.69 19.68 23.45
CA THR A 138 4.02 20.95 23.07
C THR A 138 4.95 22.02 22.46
N SER A 139 6.27 21.91 22.66
CA SER A 139 7.26 22.82 22.08
C SER A 139 7.67 22.50 20.63
N LEU A 140 7.42 21.29 20.13
CA LEU A 140 7.71 20.88 18.75
C LEU A 140 6.57 21.20 17.77
N TRP A 141 5.39 21.56 18.28
CA TRP A 141 4.23 21.89 17.45
C TRP A 141 4.43 23.17 16.63
N HIS A 142 5.11 24.18 17.17
CA HIS A 142 5.34 25.45 16.47
C HIS A 142 6.39 25.37 15.36
N SER A 143 7.38 24.46 15.47
CA SER A 143 8.44 24.31 14.47
C SER A 143 8.05 23.42 13.29
N VAL A 144 7.22 22.40 13.51
CA VAL A 144 6.75 21.52 12.42
C VAL A 144 5.70 22.20 11.54
N LEU A 145 4.87 23.10 12.11
CA LEU A 145 3.86 23.86 11.37
C LEU A 145 4.45 25.01 10.51
N THR A 146 5.67 25.47 10.80
CA THR A 146 6.30 26.60 10.10
C THR A 146 7.24 26.19 8.97
N GLN A 147 7.72 24.94 8.96
CA GLN A 147 8.66 24.47 7.92
C GLN A 147 8.00 23.76 6.73
N ASN A 148 6.80 23.22 6.90
CA ASN A 148 6.08 22.54 5.82
C ASN A 148 4.72 23.21 5.64
N GLY A 149 4.61 24.10 4.65
CA GLY A 149 3.34 24.65 4.21
C GLY A 149 2.31 23.53 4.04
N MET A 150 1.16 23.66 4.72
CA MET A 150 0.08 22.67 4.64
C MET A 150 -0.59 22.77 3.27
N VAL A 151 -0.12 21.92 2.37
CA VAL A 151 -0.63 21.70 1.01
C VAL A 151 -1.84 20.77 1.13
N LEU A 152 -3.06 21.32 1.18
CA LEU A 152 -4.30 20.54 1.37
C LEU A 152 -5.04 20.32 0.07
N HIS A 153 -5.46 19.08 -0.20
CA HIS A 153 -6.08 18.80 -1.47
C HIS A 153 -7.60 19.07 -1.48
N GLN A 154 -8.06 20.08 -2.23
CA GLN A 154 -9.47 20.44 -2.43
C GLN A 154 -10.07 19.77 -3.68
N LEU A 155 -11.33 19.31 -3.57
CA LEU A 155 -12.15 18.92 -4.72
C LEU A 155 -12.62 20.16 -5.48
N SER A 156 -12.30 20.23 -6.77
CA SER A 156 -12.89 21.20 -7.69
C SER A 156 -14.24 20.69 -8.18
N GLY A 157 -15.31 20.94 -7.40
CA GLY A 157 -16.69 20.83 -7.89
C GLY A 157 -17.11 22.15 -8.55
N LYS A 158 -17.70 22.07 -9.75
CA LYS A 158 -18.38 23.20 -10.40
C LYS A 158 -19.54 23.70 -9.55
#